data_AF-A0A2M7A9G4-F1
#
_entry.id   AF-A0A2M7A9G4-F1
#
_cell.length_a   1.000
_cell.length_b   1.000
_cell.length_c   1.000
_cell.angle_alpha   90.00
_cell.angle_beta   90.00
_cell.angle_gamma   90.00
#
_symmetry.space_group_name_H-M   'P 1'
#
loop_
_entity.id
_entity.type
_entity.pdbx_description
1 polymer ?
#
loop_
_entity_poly.entity_id
_entity_poly.type
_entity_poly.pdbx_seq_one_letter_code
_entity_poly.pdbx_strand_id
1 'polypeptide(L)'
;MNNPRLAAIQLDTIAQEVNRNVYKALNWARAALEAGARYVFFHEGLTADYFPTPMIHGRPLDRWEVYGFHHLAKQYDSSYSLRLKLHR
;
A
#
# COMPACT_ATOMS: atom_id res chain seq x y z
N MET A 1 -0.97 26.71 10.77
CA MET A 1 -0.90 25.57 9.83
C MET A 1 -0.93 24.30 10.67
N ASN A 2 -1.86 23.39 10.41
CA ASN A 2 -1.90 22.09 11.12
C ASN A 2 -0.69 21.24 10.73
N ASN A 3 0.00 20.66 11.70
CA ASN A 3 1.11 19.74 11.44
C ASN A 3 0.58 18.50 10.73
N PRO A 4 1.00 18.20 9.49
CA PRO A 4 0.54 17.01 8.78
C PRO A 4 1.04 15.75 9.48
N ARG A 5 0.12 14.82 9.77
CA ARG A 5 0.45 13.51 10.36
C ARG A 5 0.78 12.50 9.28
N LEU A 6 1.83 11.73 9.54
CA LEU A 6 2.41 10.74 8.63
C LEU A 6 2.26 9.36 9.26
N ALA A 7 1.94 8.35 8.46
CA ALA A 7 1.99 6.95 8.85
C ALA A 7 2.92 6.19 7.91
N ALA A 8 3.92 5.51 8.46
CA ALA A 8 4.74 4.55 7.75
C ALA A 8 4.29 3.15 8.17
N ILE A 9 3.80 2.37 7.21
CA ILE A 9 3.23 1.05 7.46
C ILE A 9 4.23 0.00 6.98
N GLN A 10 4.70 -0.80 7.93
CA GLN A 10 5.51 -1.99 7.68
C GLN A 10 4.61 -3.22 7.82
N LEU A 11 4.55 -4.07 6.79
CA LEU A 11 3.74 -5.28 6.79
C LEU A 11 4.61 -6.51 6.69
N ASP A 12 4.18 -7.56 7.39
CA ASP A 12 4.63 -8.90 7.08
C ASP A 12 3.87 -9.38 5.82
N THR A 13 4.55 -9.21 4.68
CA THR A 13 4.05 -9.61 3.36
C THR A 13 4.20 -11.11 3.18
N ILE A 14 3.22 -11.72 2.54
CA ILE A 14 3.27 -13.13 2.17
C ILE A 14 3.75 -13.19 0.72
N ALA A 15 4.83 -13.94 0.48
CA ALA A 15 5.38 -14.12 -0.86
C ALA A 15 4.30 -14.59 -1.85
N GLN A 16 4.28 -13.96 -3.03
CA GLN A 16 3.35 -14.25 -4.14
C GLN A 16 1.85 -14.03 -3.87
N GLU A 17 1.46 -13.64 -2.67
CA GLU A 17 0.06 -13.44 -2.27
C GLU A 17 -0.36 -11.96 -2.37
N VAL A 18 -0.31 -11.42 -3.59
CA VAL A 18 -0.60 -9.99 -3.89
C VAL A 18 -1.92 -9.54 -3.25
N ASN A 19 -2.98 -10.33 -3.43
CA ASN A 19 -4.32 -9.95 -2.98
C ASN A 19 -4.40 -9.86 -1.45
N ARG A 20 -3.76 -10.79 -0.74
CA ARG A 20 -3.72 -10.76 0.73
C ARG A 20 -2.90 -9.59 1.24
N ASN A 21 -1.77 -9.30 0.60
CA ASN A 21 -0.91 -8.19 1.00
C ASN A 21 -1.60 -6.84 0.76
N VAL A 22 -2.27 -6.68 -0.38
CA VAL A 22 -3.08 -5.48 -0.68
C VAL A 22 -4.24 -5.34 0.29
N TYR A 23 -4.94 -6.43 0.62
CA TYR A 23 -6.01 -6.39 1.62
C TYR A 23 -5.50 -5.95 3.00
N LYS A 24 -4.37 -6.50 3.46
CA LYS A 24 -3.69 -6.05 4.69
C LYS A 24 -3.36 -4.56 4.62
N ALA A 25 -2.78 -4.11 3.50
CA ALA A 25 -2.42 -2.71 3.31
C ALA A 25 -3.60 -1.77 3.34
N LEU A 26 -4.72 -2.11 2.69
CA LEU A 26 -5.94 -1.29 2.70
C LEU A 26 -6.51 -1.15 4.12
N ASN A 27 -6.52 -2.23 4.90
CA ASN A 27 -7.00 -2.20 6.28
C ASN A 27 -6.13 -1.30 7.17
N TRP A 28 -4.79 -1.42 7.06
CA TRP A 28 -3.89 -0.58 7.84
C TRP A 28 -3.85 0.88 7.37
N ALA A 29 -3.98 1.13 6.06
CA ALA A 29 -4.18 2.47 5.52
C ALA A 29 -5.41 3.13 6.14
N ARG A 30 -6.55 2.44 6.12
CA ARG A 30 -7.79 2.94 6.70
C ARG A 30 -7.62 3.28 8.18
N ALA A 31 -7.03 2.38 8.97
CA ALA A 31 -6.79 2.63 10.39
C ALA A 31 -5.90 3.86 10.63
N ALA A 32 -4.85 4.04 9.81
CA ALA A 32 -3.98 5.21 9.89
C ALA A 32 -4.73 6.52 9.57
N LEU A 33 -5.58 6.50 8.55
CA LEU A 33 -6.41 7.66 8.19
C LEU A 33 -7.45 7.99 9.26
N GLU A 34 -8.12 6.98 9.83
CA GLU A 34 -9.05 7.15 10.95
C GLU A 34 -8.35 7.73 12.19
N ALA A 35 -7.05 7.44 12.38
CA ALA A 35 -6.20 8.06 13.41
C ALA A 35 -5.71 9.49 13.07
N GLY A 36 -6.11 10.02 11.91
CA GLY A 36 -5.82 11.37 11.45
C GLY A 36 -4.51 11.52 10.67
N ALA A 37 -3.94 10.43 10.13
CA ALA A 37 -2.85 10.54 9.17
C ALA A 37 -3.35 11.20 7.88
N ARG A 38 -2.54 12.09 7.31
CA ARG A 38 -2.80 12.72 6.01
C ARG A 38 -2.01 12.05 4.87
N TYR A 39 -0.94 11.38 5.24
CA TYR A 39 -0.02 10.73 4.33
C TYR A 39 0.30 9.33 4.84
N VAL A 40 0.13 8.34 3.96
CA VAL A 40 0.41 6.93 4.27
C VAL A 40 1.46 6.40 3.30
N PHE A 41 2.53 5.82 3.86
CA PHE A 41 3.65 5.23 3.14
C PHE A 41 3.71 3.73 3.39
N PHE A 42 3.92 2.97 2.33
CA PHE A 42 4.21 1.54 2.40
C PHE A 42 5.66 1.27 2.02
N HIS A 43 6.22 0.22 2.61
CA HIS A 43 7.54 -0.29 2.20
C HIS A 43 7.52 -0.83 0.76
N GLU A 44 8.70 -0.89 0.15
CA GLU A 44 8.89 -1.54 -1.15
C GLU A 44 8.60 -3.05 -1.03
N GLY A 45 8.10 -3.64 -2.12
CA GLY A 45 7.81 -5.08 -2.17
C GLY A 45 6.44 -5.45 -1.61
N LEU A 46 5.59 -4.46 -1.30
CA LEU A 46 4.24 -4.66 -0.77
C LEU A 46 3.45 -5.75 -1.51
N THR A 47 3.59 -5.85 -2.83
CA THR A 47 2.79 -6.76 -3.64
C THR A 47 3.37 -8.17 -3.76
N ALA A 48 4.69 -8.35 -3.68
CA ALA A 48 5.32 -9.62 -4.05
C ALA A 48 6.41 -10.13 -3.08
N ASP A 49 6.69 -9.38 -2.01
CA ASP A 49 7.78 -9.63 -1.06
C ASP A 49 9.19 -9.74 -1.71
N TYR A 50 10.24 -9.64 -0.90
CA TYR A 50 11.63 -9.89 -1.29
C TYR A 50 11.90 -11.40 -1.41
N PHE A 51 11.05 -12.14 -2.12
CA PHE A 51 11.37 -13.52 -2.46
C PHE A 51 12.55 -13.53 -3.44
N PRO A 52 13.52 -14.48 -3.35
CA PRO A 52 14.70 -14.50 -4.23
C PRO A 52 14.38 -14.67 -5.73
N THR A 53 13.13 -14.98 -6.07
CA THR A 53 12.55 -14.92 -7.43
C THR A 53 11.39 -13.93 -7.53
N PRO A 54 11.58 -12.63 -7.21
CA PRO A 54 10.49 -11.67 -7.16
C PRO A 54 10.02 -11.31 -8.58
N MET A 55 10.86 -11.55 -9.59
CA MET A 55 10.63 -11.22 -10.99
C MET A 55 9.52 -12.05 -11.66
N ILE A 56 9.30 -13.28 -11.20
CA ILE A 56 8.34 -14.21 -11.82
C ILE A 56 6.91 -13.90 -11.35
N HIS A 57 6.76 -13.40 -10.12
CA HIS A 57 5.46 -13.25 -9.45
C HIS A 57 5.08 -11.79 -9.17
N GLY A 58 6.00 -10.85 -9.35
CA GLY A 58 5.73 -9.42 -9.32
C GLY A 58 4.87 -9.02 -10.50
N ARG A 59 3.62 -8.63 -10.24
CA ARG A 59 2.73 -8.01 -11.23
C ARG A 59 2.44 -6.55 -10.86
N PRO A 60 2.22 -5.67 -11.85
CA PRO A 60 1.65 -4.35 -11.58
C PRO A 60 0.28 -4.49 -10.90
N LEU A 61 -0.06 -3.53 -10.04
CA LEU A 61 -1.44 -3.37 -9.60
C LEU A 61 -2.25 -2.81 -10.77
N ASP A 62 -3.19 -3.58 -11.29
CA ASP A 62 -3.84 -3.28 -12.56
C ASP A 62 -5.34 -2.99 -12.43
N ARG A 63 -6.00 -3.27 -11.28
CA ARG A 63 -7.47 -3.15 -11.18
C ARG A 63 -7.96 -2.71 -9.80
N TRP A 64 -8.58 -3.62 -9.06
CA TRP A 64 -9.33 -3.35 -7.84
C TRP A 64 -8.42 -2.87 -6.70
N GLU A 65 -7.14 -3.25 -6.74
CA GLU A 65 -6.13 -2.84 -5.77
C GLU A 65 -5.90 -1.34 -5.82
N VAL A 66 -5.73 -0.77 -7.02
CA VAL A 66 -5.57 0.67 -7.23
C VAL A 66 -6.86 1.41 -6.85
N TYR A 67 -8.01 0.85 -7.21
CA TYR A 67 -9.30 1.43 -6.87
C TYR A 67 -9.50 1.55 -5.35
N GLY A 68 -9.11 0.54 -4.57
CA GLY A 68 -9.23 0.56 -3.11
C GLY A 68 -8.45 1.71 -2.47
N PHE A 69 -7.18 1.90 -2.88
CA PHE A 69 -6.37 2.99 -2.36
C PHE A 69 -6.90 4.36 -2.79
N HIS A 70 -7.34 4.49 -4.05
CA HIS A 70 -7.91 5.73 -4.56
C HIS A 70 -9.22 6.10 -3.84
N HIS A 71 -10.08 5.11 -3.55
CA HIS A 71 -11.31 5.31 -2.81
C HIS A 71 -11.05 5.84 -1.40
N LEU A 72 -10.13 5.21 -0.66
CA LEU A 72 -9.72 5.70 0.66
C LEU A 72 -9.08 7.10 0.61
N ALA A 73 -8.28 7.40 -0.43
CA ALA A 73 -7.65 8.71 -0.59
C ALA A 73 -8.69 9.81 -0.68
N LYS A 74 -9.70 9.58 -1.52
CA LYS A 74 -10.81 10.52 -1.75
C LYS A 74 -11.68 10.68 -0.51
N GLN A 75 -11.96 9.58 0.21
CA GLN A 75 -12.82 9.63 1.39
C GLN A 75 -12.23 10.49 2.53
N TYR A 76 -10.91 10.48 2.69
CA TYR A 76 -10.23 11.12 3.83
C TYR A 76 -9.43 12.39 3.44
N ASP A 77 -9.58 12.91 2.22
CA ASP A 77 -8.76 14.02 1.69
C ASP A 77 -7.25 13.82 1.94
N SER A 78 -6.79 12.60 1.64
CA SER A 78 -5.45 12.13 1.97
C SER A 78 -4.64 11.74 0.73
N SER A 79 -3.32 11.64 0.90
CA SER A 79 -2.40 11.24 -0.16
C SER A 79 -1.65 9.96 0.23
N TYR A 80 -1.41 9.09 -0.76
CA TYR A 80 -0.67 7.85 -0.58
C TYR A 80 0.63 7.86 -1.36
N SER A 81 1.66 7.23 -0.80
CA SER A 81 2.85 6.83 -1.55
C SER A 81 2.96 5.31 -1.51
N LEU A 82 2.77 4.71 -2.69
CA LEU A 82 2.90 3.28 -2.93
C LEU A 82 4.17 3.04 -3.74
N ARG A 83 5.13 2.28 -3.21
CA ARG A 83 6.28 1.81 -3.99
C ARG A 83 5.98 0.41 -4.51
N LEU A 84 5.54 0.35 -5.77
CA LEU A 84 5.37 -0.88 -6.52
C LEU A 84 6.69 -1.26 -7.17
N LYS A 85 7.02 -2.56 -7.15
CA LYS A 85 8.11 -3.09 -7.98
C LYS A 85 7.56 -3.25 -9.40
N LEU A 86 7.76 -2.23 -10.24
CA LEU A 86 7.43 -2.24 -11.66
C LEU A 86 8.65 -2.73 -12.46
N HIS A 87 8.44 -3.73 -13.31
CA HIS A 87 9.46 -4.25 -14.23
C HIS A 87 9.98 -3.14 -15.17
N ARG A 88 11.30 -3.13 -15.38
CA ARG A 88 11.96 -2.64 -16.60
C ARG A 88 12.34 -3.84 -17.43
#